data_AF-G1ARQ4-F1
#
_entry.id   AF-G1ARQ4-F1
#
_cell.length_a   1.000
_cell.length_b   1.000
_cell.length_c   1.000
_cell.angle_alpha   90.00
_cell.angle_beta   90.00
_cell.angle_gamma   90.00
#
_symmetry.space_group_name_H-M   'P 1'
#
loop_
_entity.id
_entity.type
_entity.pdbx_description
1 polymer ?
#
loop_
_entity_poly.entity_id
_entity_poly.type
_entity_poly.pdbx_seq_one_letter_code
_entity_poly.pdbx_strand_id
1 'polypeptide(L)' 'MAHQAHSYHMVDPSPWPLLGATAALLMTSGLIMWFHYNSSHLLALGFLATALVMLQWWRDIVREG' A
#
# COMPACT_ATOMS: atom_id res chain seq x y z
N MET A 1 12.25 9.18 -25.54
CA MET A 1 11.56 9.82 -24.40
C MET A 1 10.72 10.95 -24.95
N ALA A 2 9.43 11.03 -24.60
CA ALA A 2 8.63 12.20 -24.97
C ALA A 2 9.26 13.44 -24.32
N HIS A 3 9.50 14.48 -25.11
CA HIS A 3 10.06 15.72 -24.59
C HIS A 3 8.97 16.45 -23.80
N GLN A 4 9.16 16.54 -22.48
CA GLN A 4 8.28 17.31 -21.60
C GLN A 4 8.82 18.74 -21.48
N ALA A 5 7.96 19.75 -21.67
CA ALA A 5 8.31 21.16 -21.57
C ALA A 5 8.13 21.73 -20.14
N HIS A 6 8.07 20.86 -19.13
CA HIS A 6 7.84 21.22 -17.74
C HIS A 6 8.78 20.46 -16.80
N SER A 7 9.00 21.02 -15.61
CA SER A 7 9.88 20.41 -14.58
C SER A 7 9.18 19.38 -13.69
N TYR A 8 7.92 19.03 -13.95
CA TYR A 8 7.19 18.03 -13.16
C TYR A 8 7.59 16.60 -13.50
N HIS A 9 7.68 15.76 -12.47
CA HIS A 9 7.90 14.33 -12.60
C HIS A 9 6.58 13.60 -12.90
N MET A 10 6.53 12.92 -14.04
CA MET A 10 5.42 12.05 -14.41
C MET A 10 5.73 10.65 -13.86
N VAL A 11 5.13 10.32 -12.71
CA VAL A 11 5.33 9.02 -12.04
C VAL A 11 4.80 7.89 -12.93
N ASP A 12 5.57 6.81 -13.02
CA ASP A 12 5.15 5.61 -13.76
C ASP A 12 3.94 4.93 -13.10
N PRO A 13 3.08 4.25 -13.87
CA PRO A 13 1.97 3.49 -13.29
C PRO A 13 2.47 2.48 -12.24
N SER A 14 1.98 2.59 -11.01
CA SER A 14 2.41 1.75 -9.89
C SER A 14 1.24 0.93 -9.30
N PRO A 15 1.50 -0.30 -8.82
CA PRO A 15 0.48 -1.14 -8.20
C PRO A 15 0.17 -0.75 -6.75
N TRP A 16 1.03 0.05 -6.12
CA TRP A 16 0.98 0.35 -4.68
C TRP A 16 -0.32 1.00 -4.20
N PRO A 17 -0.99 1.91 -4.95
CA PRO A 17 -2.27 2.45 -4.54
C PRO A 17 -3.37 1.39 -4.38
N LEU A 18 -3.45 0.44 -5.33
CA LEU A 18 -4.44 -0.64 -5.28
C LEU A 18 -4.14 -1.63 -4.15
N LEU A 19 -2.87 -1.98 -3.99
CA LEU A 19 -2.41 -2.86 -2.91
C LEU A 19 -2.60 -2.19 -1.52
N GLY A 20 -2.41 -0.87 -1.43
CA GLY A 20 -2.67 -0.10 -0.22
C GLY A 20 -4.16 -0.06 0.16
N ALA A 21 -5.04 0.14 -0.82
CA ALA A 21 -6.49 0.12 -0.59
C ALA A 21 -6.97 -1.27 -0.11
N THR A 22 -6.45 -2.34 -0.70
CA THR A 22 -6.76 -3.71 -0.25
C THR A 22 -6.17 -4.01 1.12
N ALA A 23 -4.96 -3.55 1.43
CA ALA A 23 -4.38 -3.67 2.78
C ALA A 23 -5.24 -2.95 3.85
N ALA A 24 -5.76 -1.76 3.55
CA ALA A 24 -6.67 -1.02 4.43
C ALA A 24 -8.00 -1.77 4.66
N LEU A 25 -8.55 -2.40 3.62
CA LEU A 25 -9.73 -3.27 3.75
C LEU A 25 -9.44 -4.47 4.68
N LEU A 26 -8.29 -5.13 4.51
CA LEU A 26 -7.90 -6.25 5.37
C LEU A 26 -7.72 -5.82 6.83
N MET A 27 -7.18 -4.62 7.09
CA MET A 27 -7.04 -4.10 8.44
C MET A 27 -8.40 -3.82 9.10
N THR A 28 -9.30 -3.12 8.41
CA THR A 28 -10.62 -2.77 8.97
C THR A 28 -11.49 -4.00 9.20
N SER A 29 -11.54 -4.91 8.22
CA SER A 29 -12.22 -6.22 8.39
C SER A 29 -11.54 -7.09 9.46
N GLY A 30 -10.21 -7.04 9.56
CA GLY A 30 -9.46 -7.77 10.57
C GLY A 30 -9.72 -7.28 12.00
N LEU A 31 -9.90 -5.98 12.19
CA LEU A 31 -10.33 -5.42 13.49
C LEU A 31 -11.74 -5.91 13.86
N ILE A 32 -12.66 -5.95 12.90
CA ILE A 32 -14.01 -6.50 13.12
C ILE A 32 -13.92 -7.98 13.53
N MET A 33 -13.12 -8.78 12.83
CA MET A 33 -12.89 -10.19 13.13
C MET A 33 -12.28 -10.41 14.51
N TRP A 34 -11.36 -9.55 14.92
CA TRP A 34 -10.75 -9.64 16.24
C TRP A 34 -11.76 -9.32 17.34
N PHE A 35 -12.53 -8.23 17.21
CA PHE A 35 -13.47 -7.80 18.25
C PHE A 35 -14.70 -8.69 18.40
N HIS A 36 -15.22 -9.25 17.30
CA HIS A 36 -16.47 -10.01 17.32
C HIS A 36 -16.27 -11.53 17.34
N TYR A 37 -15.14 -12.00 16.82
CA TYR A 37 -14.87 -13.43 16.63
C TYR A 37 -13.57 -13.89 17.29
N ASN A 38 -12.89 -13.01 18.04
CA ASN A 38 -11.61 -13.25 18.72
C ASN A 38 -10.51 -13.82 17.79
N SER A 39 -10.59 -13.53 16.49
CA SER A 39 -9.65 -14.01 15.48
C SER A 39 -8.79 -12.86 14.96
N SER A 40 -7.49 -12.92 15.24
CA SER A 40 -6.51 -11.87 14.86
C SER A 40 -5.77 -12.16 13.55
N HIS A 41 -6.01 -13.31 12.91
CA HIS A 41 -5.28 -13.72 11.70
C HIS A 41 -5.42 -12.72 10.56
N LEU A 42 -6.64 -12.26 10.31
CA LEU A 42 -6.95 -11.33 9.22
C LEU A 42 -6.30 -9.95 9.48
N LEU A 43 -6.30 -9.52 10.76
CA LEU A 43 -5.66 -8.29 11.19
C LEU A 43 -4.14 -8.35 11.02
N ALA A 44 -3.51 -9.47 11.40
CA ALA A 44 -2.08 -9.69 11.21
C ALA A 44 -1.69 -9.66 9.72
N LEU A 45 -2.50 -10.27 8.85
CA LEU A 45 -2.32 -10.20 7.39
C LEU A 45 -2.44 -8.75 6.89
N GLY A 46 -3.43 -7.99 7.37
CA GLY A 46 -3.59 -6.58 7.03
C GLY A 46 -2.37 -5.74 7.43
N PHE A 47 -1.84 -5.92 8.63
CA PHE A 47 -0.61 -5.23 9.07
C PHE A 47 0.60 -5.59 8.22
N LEU A 48 0.80 -6.87 7.91
CA LEU A 48 1.89 -7.33 7.05
C LEU A 48 1.78 -6.73 5.64
N ALA A 49 0.57 -6.74 5.05
CA ALA A 49 0.32 -6.17 3.73
C ALA A 49 0.60 -4.65 3.72
N THR A 50 0.11 -3.92 4.72
CA THR A 50 0.37 -2.48 4.85
C THR A 50 1.87 -2.19 4.95
N ALA A 51 2.61 -2.92 5.80
CA ALA A 51 4.05 -2.75 5.94
C ALA A 51 4.79 -3.00 4.61
N LEU A 52 4.41 -4.07 3.89
CA LEU A 52 5.00 -4.39 2.58
C LEU A 52 4.73 -3.29 1.53
N VAL A 53 3.50 -2.75 1.49
CA VAL A 53 3.15 -1.66 0.56
C VAL A 53 3.96 -0.41 0.89
N MET A 54 4.03 -0.01 2.17
CA MET A 54 4.79 1.17 2.59
C MET A 54 6.28 1.04 2.25
N LEU A 55 6.90 -0.10 2.56
CA LEU A 55 8.31 -0.35 2.27
C LEU A 55 8.61 -0.31 0.76
N GLN A 56 7.78 -0.96 -0.06
CA GLN A 56 8.01 -1.03 -1.50
C GLN A 56 7.70 0.31 -2.20
N TRP A 57 6.65 1.00 -1.76
CA TRP A 57 6.31 2.31 -2.33
C TRP A 57 7.37 3.35 -2.00
N TRP A 58 7.83 3.43 -0.75
CA TRP A 58 8.90 4.37 -0.40
C TRP A 58 10.24 4.01 -1.03
N ARG A 59 10.54 2.71 -1.22
CA ARG A 59 11.70 2.30 -2.02
C ARG A 59 11.63 2.85 -3.44
N ASP A 60 10.46 2.85 -4.06
CA ASP A 60 10.29 3.35 -5.42
C ASP A 60 10.41 4.88 -5.47
N ILE A 61 9.89 5.60 -4.46
CA ILE A 61 10.12 7.05 -4.31
C ILE A 61 11.63 7.37 -4.18
N VAL A 62 12.40 6.58 -3.44
CA VAL A 62 13.86 6.76 -3.32
C VAL A 62 14.60 6.44 -4.62
N ARG A 63 14.03 5.62 -5.50
CA ARG A 63 14.62 5.33 -6.83
C ARG A 63 14.28 6.40 -7.87
N GLU A 64 13.15 7.08 -7.69
CA GLU A 64 12.69 8.18 -8.54
C GLU A 64 13.33 9.53 -8.19
N GLY A 65 13.67 9.75 -6.91
CA GLY A 65 14.32 10.96 -6.40
C GLY A 65 15.82 11.03 -6.68
#